data_AF-K8WTQ8-F1
#
_entry.id   AF-K8WTQ8-F1
#
_cell.length_a   1.000
_cell.length_b   1.000
_cell.length_c   1.000
_cell.angle_alpha   90.00
_cell.angle_beta   90.00
_cell.angle_gamma   90.00
#
_symmetry.space_group_name_H-M   'P 1'
#
loop_
_entity.id
_entity.type
_entity.pdbx_description
1 polymer ?
#
loop_
_entity_poly.entity_id
_entity_poly.type
_entity_poly.pdbx_seq_one_letter_code
_entity_poly.pdbx_strand_id
1 'polypeptide(L)'
;MKNSQVFQKIICVSKQQEEEFNNGQTGATILFLLVAFFVPFLLLNAVRQWLQVDYNLVSVFGMFAISAVLTFILYRAFNISEKFADKTASLTRLFSDYIPNNSAEFITLQSALKNNPSNRFELVDEWVNAEKATYA
;
A
#
# COMPACT_ATOMS: atom_id res chain seq x y z
N MET A 1 -14.35 -10.52 -4.31
CA MET A 1 -15.08 -9.27 -4.02
C MET A 1 -16.25 -9.16 -4.99
N LYS A 2 -17.36 -8.50 -4.62
CA LYS A 2 -18.40 -8.19 -5.63
C LYS A 2 -17.82 -7.17 -6.62
N ASN A 3 -18.07 -7.33 -7.92
CA ASN A 3 -17.51 -6.48 -8.98
C ASN A 3 -17.72 -4.97 -8.71
N SER A 4 -18.90 -4.60 -8.21
CA SER A 4 -19.23 -3.23 -7.81
C SER A 4 -18.33 -2.68 -6.69
N GLN A 5 -17.85 -3.51 -5.77
CA GLN A 5 -16.91 -3.09 -4.73
C GLN A 5 -15.52 -2.82 -5.29
N VAL A 6 -15.08 -3.59 -6.28
CA VAL A 6 -13.82 -3.34 -7.00
C VAL A 6 -13.92 -2.01 -7.73
N PHE A 7 -15.03 -1.78 -8.45
CA PHE A 7 -15.27 -0.52 -9.16
C PHE A 7 -15.31 0.70 -8.23
N GLN A 8 -15.98 0.60 -7.08
CA GLN A 8 -15.98 1.68 -6.08
C GLN A 8 -14.59 2.01 -5.56
N LYS A 9 -13.73 1.00 -5.37
CA LYS A 9 -12.33 1.23 -5.01
C LYS A 9 -11.55 1.91 -6.14
N ILE A 10 -11.77 1.51 -7.39
CA ILE A 10 -11.16 2.18 -8.56
C ILE A 10 -11.56 3.66 -8.57
N ILE A 11 -12.85 3.98 -8.38
CA ILE A 11 -13.33 5.37 -8.31
C ILE A 11 -12.65 6.14 -7.18
N CYS A 12 -12.53 5.54 -6.00
CA CYS A 12 -11.90 6.19 -4.85
C CYS A 12 -10.43 6.54 -5.15
N VAL A 13 -9.67 5.57 -5.69
CA VAL A 13 -8.27 5.75 -6.04
C VAL A 13 -8.12 6.74 -7.20
N SER A 14 -8.96 6.68 -8.24
CA SER A 14 -8.83 7.55 -9.42
C SER A 14 -8.97 9.03 -9.06
N LYS A 15 -9.93 9.37 -8.18
CA LYS A 15 -10.25 10.75 -7.76
C LYS A 15 -9.17 11.45 -6.94
N GLN A 16 -8.34 10.71 -6.21
CA GLN A 16 -7.29 11.31 -5.37
C GLN A 16 -6.14 11.79 -6.23
N GLN A 17 -5.49 12.90 -5.88
CA GLN A 17 -4.27 13.32 -6.59
C GLN A 17 -3.16 12.26 -6.38
N GLU A 18 -2.32 12.05 -7.39
CA GLU A 18 -1.26 11.04 -7.32
C GLU A 18 -0.31 11.27 -6.14
N GLU A 19 0.16 12.51 -5.99
CA GLU A 19 1.08 12.89 -4.91
C GLU A 19 0.46 12.64 -3.54
N GLU A 20 -0.82 13.02 -3.35
CA GLU A 20 -1.53 12.82 -2.09
C GLU A 20 -1.67 11.33 -1.75
N PHE A 21 -2.07 10.51 -2.73
CA PHE A 21 -2.20 9.07 -2.56
C PHE A 21 -0.84 8.45 -2.18
N ASN A 22 0.20 8.72 -2.97
CA ASN A 22 1.53 8.14 -2.78
C ASN A 22 2.17 8.59 -1.47
N ASN A 23 1.97 9.86 -1.07
CA ASN A 23 2.40 10.37 0.23
C ASN A 23 1.66 9.68 1.38
N GLY A 24 0.36 9.43 1.22
CA GLY A 24 -0.42 8.66 2.18
C GLY A 24 0.10 7.23 2.38
N GLN A 25 0.39 6.52 1.28
CA GLN A 25 0.96 5.16 1.33
C GLN A 25 2.37 5.13 1.91
N THR A 26 3.20 6.12 1.56
CA THR A 26 4.55 6.28 2.11
C THR A 26 4.49 6.55 3.61
N GLY A 27 3.61 7.46 4.04
CA GLY A 27 3.38 7.76 5.45
C GLY A 27 2.92 6.53 6.23
N ALA A 28 1.99 5.74 5.67
CA ALA A 28 1.53 4.49 6.27
C ALA A 28 2.67 3.45 6.41
N THR A 29 3.54 3.35 5.39
CA THR A 29 4.72 2.47 5.42
C THR A 29 5.70 2.88 6.51
N ILE A 30 6.03 4.18 6.61
CA ILE A 30 6.92 4.71 7.64
C ILE A 30 6.33 4.46 9.03
N LEU A 31 5.04 4.76 9.21
CA LEU A 31 4.35 4.56 10.49
C LEU A 31 4.38 3.08 10.90
N PHE A 32 4.12 2.16 9.96
CA PHE A 32 4.22 0.73 10.21
C PHE A 32 5.63 0.34 10.66
N LEU A 33 6.68 0.79 9.95
CA LEU A 33 8.07 0.47 10.28
C LEU A 33 8.45 0.99 11.67
N LEU A 34 8.03 2.21 12.03
CA LEU A 34 8.27 2.77 13.35
C LEU A 34 7.61 1.91 14.44
N VAL A 35 6.33 1.57 14.29
CA VAL A 35 5.61 0.76 15.27
C VAL A 35 6.21 -0.65 15.37
N ALA A 36 6.48 -1.29 14.24
CA ALA A 36 7.06 -2.63 14.17
C ALA A 36 8.46 -2.71 14.80
N PHE A 37 9.20 -1.60 14.82
CA PHE A 37 10.50 -1.51 15.46
C PHE A 37 10.41 -1.14 16.95
N PHE A 38 9.74 -0.04 17.27
CA PHE A 38 9.75 0.52 18.62
C PHE A 38 8.96 -0.32 19.61
N VAL A 39 7.88 -0.98 19.20
CA VAL A 39 7.10 -1.83 20.12
C VAL A 39 7.95 -3.01 20.65
N PRO A 40 8.59 -3.84 19.81
CA PRO A 40 9.52 -4.85 20.29
C PRO A 40 10.69 -4.27 21.09
N PHE A 41 11.26 -3.14 20.67
CA PHE A 41 12.38 -2.52 21.38
C PHE A 41 12.00 -2.13 22.82
N LEU A 42 10.83 -1.50 22.99
CA LEU A 42 10.32 -1.12 24.31
C LEU A 42 9.99 -2.34 25.17
N LEU A 43 9.41 -3.40 24.58
CA LEU A 43 9.16 -4.66 25.27
C LEU A 43 10.46 -5.33 25.73
N LEU A 44 11.49 -5.36 24.88
CA LEU A 44 12.80 -5.91 25.24
C LEU A 44 13.46 -5.10 26.36
N ASN A 45 13.31 -3.77 26.36
CA ASN A 45 13.82 -2.95 27.46
C ASN A 45 13.06 -3.21 28.77
N ALA A 46 11.74 -3.44 28.72
CA ALA A 46 10.95 -3.82 29.89
C ALA A 46 11.39 -5.20 30.43
N VAL A 47 11.63 -6.17 29.54
CA VAL A 47 12.16 -7.51 29.91
C VAL A 47 13.55 -7.38 30.51
N ARG A 48 14.43 -6.56 29.93
CA ARG A 48 15.77 -6.27 30.48
C ARG A 48 15.69 -5.72 31.91
N GLN A 49 14.80 -4.75 32.15
CA GLN A 49 14.58 -4.19 33.50
C GLN A 49 14.09 -5.26 34.48
N TRP A 50 13.13 -6.09 34.05
CA TRP A 50 12.60 -7.18 34.88
C TRP A 50 13.67 -8.22 35.23
N LEU A 51 14.54 -8.56 34.29
CA LEU A 51 15.68 -9.47 34.49
C LEU A 51 16.88 -8.82 35.19
N GLN A 52 16.78 -7.54 35.57
CA GLN A 52 17.87 -6.76 36.17
C GLN A 52 19.18 -6.79 35.34
N VAL A 53 19.06 -6.90 34.02
CA VAL A 53 20.22 -6.86 33.12
C VAL A 53 20.70 -5.41 33.01
N ASP A 54 21.99 -5.19 33.25
CA ASP A 54 22.60 -3.86 33.20
C ASP A 54 22.33 -3.14 31.87
N TYR A 55 22.05 -1.85 31.95
CA TYR A 55 21.90 -1.01 30.77
C TYR A 55 23.26 -0.63 30.21
N ASN A 56 23.86 -1.54 29.45
CA ASN A 56 25.13 -1.34 28.78
C ASN A 56 24.98 -1.35 27.25
N LEU A 57 26.03 -0.93 26.54
CA LEU A 57 26.01 -0.85 25.08
C LEU A 57 25.65 -2.20 24.43
N VAL A 58 26.16 -3.31 24.95
CA VAL A 58 25.89 -4.65 24.41
C VAL A 58 24.40 -4.98 24.47
N SER A 59 23.75 -4.70 25.61
CA SER A 59 22.31 -4.92 25.78
C SER A 59 21.49 -4.05 24.82
N VAL A 60 21.86 -2.77 24.65
CA VAL A 60 21.16 -1.85 23.74
C VAL A 60 21.30 -2.28 22.29
N PHE A 61 22.51 -2.64 21.85
CA PHE A 61 22.74 -3.16 20.51
C PHE A 61 22.01 -4.47 20.26
N GLY A 62 21.96 -5.37 21.26
CA GLY A 62 21.19 -6.61 21.18
C GLY A 62 19.70 -6.35 20.97
N MET A 63 19.10 -5.47 21.79
CA MET A 63 17.68 -5.10 21.66
C MET A 63 17.39 -4.44 20.32
N PHE A 64 18.27 -3.55 19.86
CA PHE A 64 18.18 -2.90 18.56
C PHE A 64 18.20 -3.94 17.42
N ALA A 65 19.17 -4.85 17.44
CA ALA A 65 19.33 -5.88 16.41
C ALA A 65 18.10 -6.81 16.35
N ILE A 66 17.62 -7.28 17.50
CA ILE A 66 16.41 -8.13 17.57
C ILE A 66 15.20 -7.38 17.02
N SER A 67 15.02 -6.11 17.39
CA SER A 67 13.89 -5.29 16.92
C SER A 67 13.95 -5.02 15.42
N ALA A 68 15.15 -4.79 14.87
CA ALA A 68 15.36 -4.64 13.43
C ALA A 68 15.04 -5.92 12.66
N VAL A 69 15.49 -7.08 13.17
CA VAL A 69 15.18 -8.39 12.58
C VAL A 69 13.67 -8.66 12.60
N LEU A 70 13.00 -8.41 13.73
CA LEU A 70 11.55 -8.55 13.83
C LEU A 70 10.82 -7.61 12.87
N THR A 71 11.24 -6.36 12.77
CA THR A 71 10.68 -5.39 11.82
C THR A 71 10.79 -5.90 10.38
N PHE A 72 11.95 -6.43 10.00
CA PHE A 72 12.16 -6.99 8.66
C PHE A 72 11.27 -8.21 8.41
N ILE A 73 11.15 -9.12 9.38
CA ILE A 73 10.28 -10.29 9.30
C ILE A 73 8.82 -9.84 9.13
N LEU A 74 8.34 -8.90 9.94
CA LEU A 74 6.97 -8.38 9.88
C LEU A 74 6.70 -7.65 8.54
N TYR A 75 7.66 -6.85 8.07
CA TYR A 75 7.56 -6.17 6.78
C TYR A 75 7.34 -7.15 5.63
N ARG A 76 8.08 -8.27 5.64
CA ARG A 76 7.94 -9.36 4.66
C ARG A 76 6.65 -10.15 4.86
N ALA A 77 6.35 -10.57 6.08
CA ALA A 77 5.19 -11.40 6.38
C ALA A 77 3.85 -10.72 6.04
N PHE A 78 3.77 -9.40 6.21
CA PHE A 78 2.57 -8.63 5.90
C PHE A 78 2.55 -8.04 4.48
N ASN A 79 3.54 -8.34 3.63
CA ASN A 79 3.66 -7.80 2.26
C ASN A 79 3.42 -6.29 2.22
N ILE A 80 4.08 -5.53 3.09
CA ILE A 80 3.81 -4.10 3.29
C ILE A 80 3.95 -3.29 1.99
N SER A 81 4.90 -3.66 1.12
CA SER A 81 5.07 -3.05 -0.21
C SER A 81 3.86 -3.23 -1.13
N GLU A 82 3.13 -4.32 -0.99
CA GLU A 82 1.92 -4.60 -1.76
C GLU A 82 0.69 -3.97 -1.09
N LYS A 83 0.69 -3.92 0.25
CA LYS A 83 -0.41 -3.37 1.05
C LYS A 83 -0.51 -1.85 0.97
N PHE A 84 0.63 -1.17 0.91
CA PHE A 84 0.74 0.28 0.74
C PHE A 84 1.41 0.61 -0.59
N ALA A 85 0.96 -0.07 -1.66
CA ALA A 85 1.48 0.14 -2.99
C ALA A 85 1.09 1.52 -3.53
N ASP A 86 1.92 2.10 -4.39
CA ASP A 86 1.64 3.39 -5.04
C ASP A 86 0.34 3.36 -5.86
N LYS A 87 -0.10 4.54 -6.32
CA LYS A 87 -1.36 4.70 -7.06
C LYS A 87 -1.40 3.85 -8.32
N THR A 88 -0.28 3.74 -9.03
CA THR A 88 -0.17 2.95 -10.27
C THR A 88 -0.35 1.47 -10.00
N ALA A 89 0.39 0.92 -9.03
CA ALA A 89 0.33 -0.48 -8.66
C ALA A 89 -1.04 -0.84 -8.07
N SER A 90 -1.61 0.06 -7.26
CA SER A 90 -2.96 -0.07 -6.71
C SER A 90 -4.02 -0.15 -7.82
N LEU A 91 -3.99 0.75 -8.80
CA LEU A 91 -4.93 0.73 -9.93
C LEU A 91 -4.72 -0.51 -10.81
N THR A 92 -3.48 -0.89 -11.08
CA THR A 92 -3.16 -2.08 -11.90
C THR A 92 -3.76 -3.34 -11.28
N ARG A 93 -3.63 -3.50 -9.97
CA ARG A 93 -4.25 -4.61 -9.23
C ARG A 93 -5.77 -4.54 -9.26
N LEU A 94 -6.35 -3.36 -9.04
CA LEU A 94 -7.79 -3.22 -9.08
C LEU A 94 -8.36 -3.54 -10.47
N PHE A 95 -7.64 -3.19 -11.54
CA PHE A 95 -8.01 -3.53 -12.91
C PHE A 95 -7.89 -5.03 -13.22
N SER A 96 -6.91 -5.74 -12.64
CA SER A 96 -6.86 -7.21 -12.82
C SER A 96 -8.01 -7.93 -12.13
N ASP A 97 -8.54 -7.35 -11.05
CA ASP A 97 -9.64 -7.92 -10.26
C ASP A 97 -11.03 -7.47 -10.77
N TYR A 98 -11.08 -6.54 -11.73
CA TYR A 98 -12.31 -5.93 -12.22
C TYR A 98 -12.84 -6.61 -13.48
N ILE A 99 -14.16 -6.84 -13.54
CA ILE A 99 -14.86 -7.33 -14.72
C ILE A 99 -15.61 -6.13 -15.35
N PRO A 100 -15.17 -5.60 -16.50
CA PRO A 100 -15.80 -4.43 -17.11
C PRO A 100 -17.20 -4.75 -17.66
N ASN A 101 -18.11 -3.79 -17.55
CA ASN A 101 -19.41 -3.84 -18.20
C ASN A 101 -19.25 -3.59 -19.71
N ASN A 102 -18.36 -2.66 -20.09
CA ASN A 102 -17.98 -2.41 -21.47
C ASN A 102 -16.56 -2.93 -21.76
N SER A 103 -16.45 -4.23 -22.10
CA SER A 103 -15.16 -4.87 -22.39
C SER A 103 -14.38 -4.21 -23.54
N ALA A 104 -15.06 -3.66 -24.56
CA ALA A 104 -14.41 -3.04 -25.71
C ALA A 104 -13.71 -1.72 -25.32
N GLU A 105 -14.37 -0.92 -24.49
CA GLU A 105 -13.83 0.34 -23.99
C GLU A 105 -12.69 0.10 -23.00
N PHE A 106 -12.81 -0.92 -22.14
CA PHE A 106 -11.75 -1.31 -21.23
C PHE A 106 -10.48 -1.80 -21.95
N ILE A 107 -10.61 -2.51 -23.07
CA ILE A 107 -9.45 -2.90 -23.92
C ILE A 107 -8.80 -1.67 -24.56
N THR A 108 -9.61 -0.71 -25.00
CA THR A 108 -9.13 0.59 -25.53
C THR A 108 -8.36 1.36 -24.45
N LEU A 109 -8.88 1.41 -23.22
CA LEU A 109 -8.16 1.98 -22.08
C LEU A 109 -6.82 1.28 -21.86
N GLN A 110 -6.80 -0.06 -21.76
CA GLN A 110 -5.54 -0.80 -21.51
C GLN A 110 -4.48 -0.56 -22.58
N SER A 111 -4.87 -0.43 -23.84
CA SER A 111 -3.96 -0.11 -24.93
C SER A 111 -3.49 1.36 -24.88
N ALA A 112 -4.38 2.31 -24.58
CA ALA A 112 -4.02 3.71 -24.36
C ALA A 112 -3.05 3.88 -23.18
N LEU A 113 -3.25 3.14 -22.08
CA LEU A 113 -2.37 3.14 -20.91
C LEU A 113 -0.97 2.61 -21.20
N LYS A 114 -0.81 1.69 -22.16
CA LYS A 114 0.50 1.20 -22.60
C LYS A 114 1.22 2.22 -23.48
N ASN A 115 0.47 2.94 -24.32
CA ASN A 115 1.03 3.86 -25.30
C ASN A 115 1.32 5.25 -24.70
N ASN A 116 0.54 5.69 -23.71
CA ASN A 116 0.62 7.02 -23.11
C ASN A 116 0.70 6.93 -21.57
N PRO A 117 1.82 6.46 -21.00
CA PRO A 117 1.96 6.28 -19.55
C PRO A 117 1.85 7.59 -18.76
N SER A 118 2.22 8.73 -19.37
CA SER A 118 2.18 10.07 -18.77
C SER A 118 0.75 10.54 -18.46
N ASN A 119 -0.24 10.14 -19.26
CA ASN A 119 -1.63 10.56 -19.11
C ASN A 119 -2.48 9.48 -18.43
N ARG A 120 -1.84 8.50 -17.75
CA ARG A 120 -2.53 7.35 -17.15
C ARG A 120 -3.73 7.76 -16.31
N PHE A 121 -3.57 8.72 -15.41
CA PHE A 121 -4.63 9.04 -14.44
C PHE A 121 -5.79 9.80 -15.08
N GLU A 122 -5.52 10.61 -16.11
CA GLU A 122 -6.54 11.29 -16.90
C GLU A 122 -7.36 10.28 -17.71
N LEU A 123 -6.69 9.37 -18.43
CA LEU A 123 -7.33 8.29 -19.19
C LEU A 123 -8.17 7.36 -18.29
N VAL A 124 -7.69 7.07 -17.08
CA VAL A 124 -8.45 6.30 -16.10
C VAL A 124 -9.68 7.05 -15.64
N ASP A 125 -9.60 8.36 -15.37
CA ASP A 125 -10.75 9.14 -14.92
C ASP A 125 -11.82 9.27 -16.02
N GLU A 126 -11.42 9.50 -17.27
CA GLU A 126 -12.30 9.51 -18.44
C GLU A 126 -13.08 8.19 -18.55
N TRP A 127 -12.37 7.06 -18.55
CA TRP A 127 -13.00 5.74 -18.60
C TRP A 127 -13.88 5.48 -17.38
N VAL A 128 -13.45 5.84 -16.17
CA VAL A 128 -14.26 5.67 -14.95
C VAL A 128 -15.58 6.43 -15.07
N ASN A 129 -15.58 7.62 -15.69
CA ASN A 129 -16.80 8.41 -15.89
C ASN A 129 -17.74 7.78 -16.92
N ALA A 130 -17.21 7.19 -17.99
CA ALA A 130 -17.99 6.42 -18.95
C ALA A 130 -18.57 5.12 -18.34
N GLU A 131 -17.73 4.35 -17.64
CA GLU A 131 -18.12 3.09 -17.01
C GLU A 131 -19.17 3.33 -15.90
N LYS A 132 -19.08 4.43 -15.13
CA LYS A 132 -20.11 4.80 -14.13
C LYS A 132 -21.50 4.91 -14.74
N ALA A 133 -21.63 5.41 -15.97
CA ALA A 133 -22.91 5.53 -16.65
C ALA A 133 -23.56 4.17 -16.96
N THR A 134 -22.77 3.10 -17.00
CA THR A 134 -23.27 1.72 -17.21
C THR A 134 -23.79 1.04 -15.94
N TYR A 135 -23.53 1.63 -14.77
CA TYR A 135 -24.03 1.16 -13.47
C TYR A 135 -25.31 1.87 -13.00
N ALA A 136 -25.83 2.80 -13.81
CA ALA A 136 -27.06 3.55 -13.54
C ALA A 136 -28.32 2.69 -13.72
#